data_AF-T1AVY8-F1
#
_entry.id   AF-T1AVY8-F1
#
_cell.length_a   1.000
_cell.length_b   1.000
_cell.length_c   1.000
_cell.angle_alpha   90.00
_cell.angle_beta   90.00
_cell.angle_gamma   90.00
#
_symmetry.space_group_name_H-M   'P 1'
#
loop_
_entity.id
_entity.type
_entity.pdbx_description
1 polymer ?
#
loop_
_entity_poly.entity_id
_entity_poly.type
_entity_poly.pdbx_seq_one_letter_code
_entity_poly.pdbx_strand_id
1 'polypeptide(L)'
;MPHCPVCGSAERSLLYRGLTDRVFCVADGAWDLYRCAQCASGYLDPRPTPESIGRAYAGYYTHDAEDHPIVRRKGRIRSLLHDLINGYQN
;
A
#
# COMPACT_ATOMS: atom_id res chain seq x y z
N MET A 1 -6.57 -5.41 -14.65
CA MET A 1 -6.14 -6.65 -15.35
C MET A 1 -6.86 -7.81 -14.71
N PRO A 2 -7.74 -8.53 -15.43
CA PRO A 2 -8.55 -9.58 -14.82
C PRO A 2 -7.77 -10.86 -14.47
N HIS A 3 -6.53 -11.02 -14.93
CA HIS A 3 -5.71 -12.23 -14.73
C HIS A 3 -4.62 -12.04 -13.67
N CYS A 4 -4.26 -13.13 -12.98
CA CYS A 4 -3.17 -13.16 -12.02
C CYS A 4 -1.83 -12.85 -12.70
N PRO A 5 -1.03 -11.90 -12.20
CA PRO A 5 0.26 -11.55 -12.80
C PRO A 5 1.35 -12.60 -12.59
N VAL A 6 1.13 -13.59 -11.72
CA VAL A 6 2.10 -14.64 -11.40
C VAL A 6 1.89 -15.88 -12.25
N CYS A 7 0.65 -16.40 -12.30
CA CYS A 7 0.34 -17.66 -13.00
C CYS A 7 -0.60 -17.51 -14.21
N GLY A 8 -1.14 -16.32 -14.48
CA GLY A 8 -2.05 -16.06 -15.60
C GLY A 8 -3.50 -16.49 -15.40
N SER A 9 -3.84 -17.16 -14.29
CA SER A 9 -5.22 -17.59 -14.00
C SER A 9 -6.19 -16.41 -13.88
N ALA A 10 -7.41 -16.57 -14.40
CA ALA A 10 -8.51 -15.60 -14.24
C ALA A 10 -9.26 -15.79 -12.90
N GLU A 11 -9.11 -16.96 -12.27
CA GLU A 11 -9.84 -17.30 -11.06
C GLU A 11 -9.25 -16.57 -9.85
N ARG A 12 -10.09 -15.74 -9.23
CA ARG A 12 -9.71 -14.88 -8.11
C ARG A 12 -10.88 -14.59 -7.19
N SER A 13 -10.58 -14.31 -5.93
CA SER A 13 -11.53 -13.79 -4.95
C SER A 13 -11.08 -12.42 -4.43
N LEU A 14 -12.03 -11.56 -4.11
CA LEU A 14 -11.75 -10.27 -3.46
C LEU A 14 -11.29 -10.53 -2.01
N LEU A 15 -10.12 -10.03 -1.65
CA LEU A 15 -9.58 -10.13 -0.30
C LEU A 15 -9.87 -8.87 0.51
N TYR A 16 -9.57 -7.69 -0.06
CA TYR A 16 -9.90 -6.40 0.53
C TYR A 16 -10.35 -5.40 -0.52
N ARG A 17 -11.30 -4.53 -0.16
CA ARG A 17 -11.80 -3.46 -1.01
C ARG A 17 -11.31 -2.09 -0.53
N GLY A 18 -11.06 -1.18 -1.46
CA GLY A 18 -10.84 0.23 -1.14
C GLY A 18 -9.60 0.50 -0.29
N LEU A 19 -8.54 -0.27 -0.49
CA LEU A 19 -7.23 0.00 0.11
C LEU A 19 -6.69 1.33 -0.37
N THR A 20 -6.01 2.06 0.50
CA THR A 20 -5.45 3.39 0.27
C THR A 20 -4.04 3.47 0.84
N ASP A 21 -3.20 4.38 0.33
CA ASP A 21 -1.91 4.67 0.95
C ASP A 21 -2.11 5.48 2.23
N ARG A 22 -2.08 4.76 3.36
CA ARG A 22 -2.32 5.32 4.70
C ARG A 22 -1.04 5.78 5.40
N VAL A 23 0.13 5.41 4.87
CA VAL A 23 1.42 5.63 5.53
C VAL A 23 2.05 6.90 5.00
N PHE A 24 2.30 6.95 3.70
CA PHE A 24 2.96 8.09 3.07
C PHE A 24 1.94 9.07 2.49
N CYS A 25 0.74 8.60 2.16
CA CYS A 25 -0.33 9.40 1.57
C CYS A 25 0.14 10.14 0.29
N VAL A 26 0.96 9.47 -0.51
CA VAL A 26 1.50 9.96 -1.80
C VAL A 26 0.87 9.25 -2.99
N ALA A 27 0.36 8.02 -2.80
CA ALA A 27 -0.35 7.31 -3.85
C ALA A 27 -1.83 7.71 -3.81
N ASP A 28 -2.27 8.38 -4.88
CA ASP A 28 -3.67 8.76 -5.08
C ASP A 28 -4.52 7.57 -5.54
N GLY A 29 -5.73 7.47 -4.99
CA GLY A 29 -6.73 6.49 -5.42
C GLY A 29 -7.03 5.42 -4.36
N ALA A 30 -7.85 4.46 -4.78
CA ALA A 30 -8.23 3.30 -3.99
C ALA A 30 -8.09 2.02 -4.81
N TRP A 31 -7.67 0.94 -4.17
CA TRP A 31 -7.37 -0.32 -4.83
C TRP A 31 -8.05 -1.50 -4.16
N ASP A 32 -8.47 -2.45 -4.98
CA ASP A 32 -8.98 -3.73 -4.51
C ASP A 32 -7.84 -4.76 -4.57
N LEU A 33 -7.66 -5.50 -3.47
CA LEU A 33 -6.72 -6.60 -3.39
C LEU A 33 -7.46 -7.90 -3.66
N TYR A 34 -6.99 -8.65 -4.65
CA TYR A 34 -7.51 -9.96 -5.01
C TYR A 34 -6.52 -11.05 -4.64
N ARG A 35 -7.03 -12.25 -4.36
CA ARG A 35 -6.25 -13.48 -4.19
C ARG A 35 -6.53 -14.43 -5.34
N CYS A 36 -5.49 -14.90 -6.01
CA CYS A 36 -5.64 -15.93 -7.04
C CYS A 36 -6.09 -17.26 -6.42
N ALA A 37 -7.07 -17.93 -7.03
CA ALA A 37 -7.53 -19.24 -6.58
C ALA A 37 -6.50 -20.35 -6.86
N GLN A 38 -5.67 -20.20 -7.91
CA GLN A 38 -4.76 -21.23 -8.39
C GLN A 38 -3.38 -21.21 -7.72
N CYS A 39 -2.74 -20.04 -7.61
CA CYS A 39 -1.40 -19.91 -7.02
C CYS A 39 -1.36 -19.18 -5.67
N ALA A 40 -2.53 -18.82 -5.12
CA ALA A 40 -2.67 -18.10 -3.86
C ALA A 40 -2.03 -16.69 -3.78
N SER A 41 -1.41 -16.18 -4.86
CA SER A 41 -0.81 -14.84 -4.87
C SER A 41 -1.85 -13.73 -4.68
N GLY A 42 -1.49 -12.71 -3.90
CA GLY A 42 -2.26 -11.48 -3.75
C GLY A 42 -1.80 -10.39 -4.74
N TYR A 43 -2.72 -9.64 -5.34
CA TYR A 43 -2.39 -8.57 -6.28
C TYR A 43 -3.49 -7.49 -6.35
N LEU A 44 -3.08 -6.25 -6.61
CA LEU A 44 -3.99 -5.11 -6.76
C LEU A 44 -4.61 -5.09 -8.16
N ASP A 45 -5.90 -4.75 -8.24
CA ASP A 45 -6.59 -4.43 -9.49
C ASP A 45 -7.47 -3.17 -9.28
N PRO A 46 -7.20 -2.06 -9.99
CA PRO A 46 -6.14 -1.87 -10.97
C PRO A 46 -4.72 -1.93 -10.36
N ARG A 47 -3.70 -2.26 -11.15
CA ARG A 47 -2.31 -2.08 -10.73
C ARG A 47 -1.90 -0.62 -10.85
N PRO A 48 -1.02 -0.10 -9.98
CA PRO A 48 -0.35 1.18 -10.21
C PRO A 48 0.30 1.20 -11.60
N THR A 49 0.15 2.31 -12.33
CA THR A 49 0.86 2.56 -13.59
C THR A 49 2.35 2.79 -13.32
N PRO A 50 3.24 2.59 -14.31
CA PRO A 50 4.67 2.89 -14.19
C PRO A 50 4.97 4.31 -13.66
N GLU A 51 4.15 5.29 -14.03
CA GLU A 51 4.30 6.68 -13.59
C GLU A 51 3.85 6.86 -12.13
N SER A 52 2.80 6.15 -11.71
CA SER A 52 2.27 6.23 -10.34
C SER A 52 3.11 5.45 -9.32
N ILE A 53 3.70 4.31 -9.72
CA ILE A 53 4.53 3.50 -8.83
C ILE A 53 5.83 4.23 -8.47
N GLY A 54 6.40 5.03 -9.38
CA GLY A 54 7.56 5.86 -9.10
C GLY A 54 7.34 6.84 -7.94
N ARG A 55 6.15 7.45 -7.85
CA ARG A 55 5.80 8.35 -6.74
C ARG A 55 5.73 7.64 -5.39
N ALA A 56 5.21 6.42 -5.37
CA ALA A 56 5.11 5.61 -4.15
C ALA A 56 6.48 5.25 -3.56
N TYR A 57 7.51 5.14 -4.40
CA TYR A 57 8.88 4.82 -4.00
C TYR A 57 9.82 6.04 -3.94
N ALA A 58 9.33 7.25 -4.20
CA ALA A 58 10.17 8.44 -4.36
C ALA A 58 11.02 8.78 -3.12
N GLY A 59 10.57 8.43 -1.91
CA GLY A 59 11.39 8.57 -0.71
C GLY A 59 11.80 7.25 -0.05
N TYR A 60 11.60 6.11 -0.73
CA TYR A 60 12.06 4.80 -0.26
C TYR A 60 13.54 4.58 -0.60
N TYR A 61 14.40 5.54 -0.27
CA TYR A 61 15.86 5.41 -0.41
C TYR A 61 16.47 5.01 0.93
N THR A 62 17.14 3.86 0.97
CA THR A 62 17.71 3.31 2.20
C THR A 62 19.17 3.74 2.46
N HIS A 63 19.81 4.49 1.54
CA HIS A 63 21.25 4.74 1.63
C HIS A 63 21.74 6.16 1.29
N ASP A 64 20.88 7.13 1.00
CA ASP A 64 21.30 8.54 0.90
C ASP A 64 20.68 9.35 2.04
N ALA A 65 21.56 9.95 2.84
CA ALA A 65 21.23 10.86 3.94
C ALA A 65 20.84 12.25 3.43
N GLU A 66 20.16 12.33 2.29
CA GLU A 66 19.45 13.55 1.92
C GLU A 66 18.09 13.54 2.60
N ASP A 67 17.74 14.68 3.18
CA ASP A 67 16.61 14.91 4.08
C ASP A 67 15.28 14.72 3.31
N HIS A 68 14.88 13.47 3.06
CA HIS A 68 13.67 13.15 2.31
C HIS A 68 12.42 13.36 3.19
N PRO A 69 11.59 14.38 2.92
CA PRO A 69 10.57 14.86 3.86
C PRO A 69 9.27 14.03 3.84
N ILE A 70 9.32 12.79 3.35
CA ILE A 70 8.11 11.97 3.09
C ILE A 70 7.37 11.48 4.34
N VAL A 71 7.95 11.61 5.55
CA VAL A 71 7.20 11.30 6.77
C VAL A 71 6.40 12.54 7.19
N ARG A 72 5.11 12.56 6.84
CA ARG A 72 4.16 13.51 7.44
C ARG A 72 4.21 13.38 8.96
N ARG A 73 4.71 14.42 9.65
CA ARG A 73 4.65 14.49 11.12
C ARG A 73 3.20 14.31 11.57
N LYS A 74 2.91 13.23 12.31
CA LYS A 74 1.63 13.08 13.00
C LYS A 74 1.52 14.22 14.03
N GLY A 75 0.44 15.00 13.99
CA GLY A 75 0.14 15.97 15.04
C GLY A 75 -0.02 15.28 16.40
N ARG A 76 0.24 15.98 17.51
CA ARG A 76 0.30 15.41 18.88
C ARG A 76 -0.95 14.59 19.24
N ILE A 77 -2.13 15.09 18.90
CA ILE A 77 -3.42 14.40 19.14
C ILE A 77 -3.48 13.07 18.38
N ARG A 78 -3.06 13.07 17.10
CA ARG A 78 -3.07 11.87 16.26
C ARG A 78 -2.02 10.84 16.71
N SER A 79 -0.92 11.29 17.31
CA SER A 79 0.05 10.39 17.95
C SER A 79 -0.57 9.70 19.17
N LEU A 80 -1.14 10.47 20.09
CA LEU A 80 -1.75 9.93 21.31
C LEU A 80 -2.89 8.93 21.01
N LEU A 81 -3.75 9.24 20.02
CA LEU A 81 -4.79 8.32 19.56
C LEU A 81 -4.22 7.04 18.95
N HIS A 82 -3.16 7.16 18.15
CA HIS A 82 -2.50 6.01 17.54
C HIS A 82 -1.88 5.09 18.59
N ASP A 83 -1.28 5.65 19.64
CA ASP A 83 -0.64 4.88 20.70
C ASP A 83 -1.68 4.19 21.60
N LEU A 84 -2.82 4.84 21.84
CA LEU A 84 -3.94 4.22 22.57
C LEU A 84 -4.56 3.05 21.78
N ILE A 85 -4.78 3.23 20.47
CA ILE A 85 -5.36 2.18 19.62
C ILE A 85 -4.42 0.98 19.53
N ASN A 86 -3.11 1.22 19.35
CA ASN A 86 -2.13 0.14 19.21
C ASN A 86 -1.46 -0.27 20.53
N GLY A 87 -2.01 0.15 21.68
CA GLY A 87 -1.40 -0.14 23.00
C GLY A 87 -1.27 -1.63 23.32
N TYR A 88 -2.01 -2.49 22.60
CA TYR A 88 -1.90 -3.96 22.70
C TYR A 88 -0.68 -4.55 21.96
N GLN A 89 0.08 -3.74 21.20
CA GLN A 89 1.26 -4.18 20.45
C GLN A 89 2.58 -3.99 21.21
N ASN A 90 2.56 -3.48 22.45
CA ASN A 90 3.72 -3.37 23.34
C ASN A 90 3.65 -4.37 24.49
#